data_AF-A0A1S1YU69-F1
#
_entry.id   AF-A0A1S1YU69-F1
#
_cell.length_a   1.000
_cell.length_b   1.000
_cell.length_c   1.000
_cell.angle_alpha   90.00
_cell.angle_beta   90.00
_cell.angle_gamma   90.00
#
_symmetry.space_group_name_H-M   'P 1'
#
loop_
_entity.id
_entity.type
_entity.pdbx_description
1 polymer ?
#
loop_
_entity_poly.entity_id
_entity_poly.type
_entity_poly.pdbx_seq_one_letter_code
_entity_poly.pdbx_strand_id
1 'polypeptide(L)'
;MRIYLYLFLSVFLFSCTNAKKENFSAPLLPKDYIIKKFQNHDIILLGEEHGVKENIEFIQSIIPSLYKNGIYYLGMEFGAYEMQEELDELLVADEYDPQKTKDIFFYYNVGWAFLEYHEIYHKVWEFNQTLSSQQKKFRIINLSYKFHWDKFDMEHQKESLDEVFNLGEIDSFRSEIVQKEIIDKKEKALLLVGTPHAFSKFTHDVQKPIKDPNCPFVDIYLGNRLYDMLGDKVFTILFHQAFYGYKDNGYKSSTPADGKLVEMIQKRHIGKIGFDVSGVIGNLPDHSSLGFCQENVKLRDICDGYIYLKPLKELSACTIDASFYSGRDYKTEVYPFIPDPNWNTPPETLKEYLQNIHDYVSIEKRYGGL
;
A
#
# COMPACT_ATOMS: atom_id res chain seq x y z
N MET A 1 62.94 -1.61 60.93
CA MET A 1 61.58 -2.13 61.18
C MET A 1 60.63 -1.44 60.21
N ARG A 2 60.35 -2.07 59.05
CA ARG A 2 59.54 -1.50 57.95
C ARG A 2 58.21 -2.24 57.92
N ILE A 3 57.10 -1.51 58.07
CA ILE A 3 55.74 -2.01 57.89
C ILE A 3 55.30 -1.60 56.48
N TYR A 4 54.99 -2.59 55.64
CA TYR A 4 54.41 -2.38 54.31
C TYR A 4 52.88 -2.38 54.42
N LEU A 5 52.28 -1.28 53.97
CA LEU A 5 50.83 -1.09 53.84
C LEU A 5 50.41 -1.67 52.48
N TYR A 6 49.62 -2.74 52.47
CA TYR A 6 49.02 -3.28 51.25
C TYR A 6 47.72 -2.53 50.94
N LEU A 7 47.70 -1.80 49.82
CA LEU A 7 46.52 -1.17 49.24
C LEU A 7 45.76 -2.22 48.41
N PHE A 8 44.55 -2.59 48.83
CA PHE A 8 43.63 -3.37 47.99
C PHE A 8 42.95 -2.44 47.00
N LEU A 9 43.30 -2.56 45.71
CA LEU A 9 42.63 -1.88 44.61
C LEU A 9 41.45 -2.75 44.14
N SER A 10 40.23 -2.42 44.56
CA SER A 10 39.01 -3.04 44.04
C SER A 10 38.74 -2.51 42.62
N VAL A 11 39.03 -3.33 41.61
CA VAL A 11 38.64 -3.08 40.22
C VAL A 11 37.14 -3.34 40.10
N PHE A 12 36.33 -2.27 40.02
CA PHE A 12 34.96 -2.37 39.55
C PHE A 12 34.98 -2.66 38.06
N LEU A 13 34.73 -3.93 37.70
CA LEU A 13 34.37 -4.31 36.34
C LEU A 13 32.98 -3.71 36.06
N PHE A 14 32.95 -2.61 35.31
CA PHE A 14 31.73 -2.18 34.65
C PHE A 14 31.33 -3.28 33.66
N SER A 15 30.30 -4.03 34.04
CA SER A 15 29.57 -4.88 33.11
C SER A 15 28.90 -3.95 32.11
N CYS A 16 29.50 -3.79 30.93
CA CYS A 16 28.81 -3.27 29.75
C CYS A 16 27.61 -4.20 29.49
N THR A 17 26.44 -3.80 29.98
CA THR A 17 25.18 -4.37 29.54
C THR A 17 25.13 -4.20 28.03
N ASN A 18 25.17 -5.30 27.29
CA ASN A 18 24.76 -5.36 25.89
C ASN A 18 23.27 -5.00 25.82
N ALA A 19 22.96 -3.70 25.91
CA ALA A 19 21.69 -3.19 25.44
C ALA A 19 21.66 -3.53 23.94
N LYS A 20 20.81 -4.51 23.58
CA LYS A 20 20.48 -4.78 22.18
C LYS A 20 20.12 -3.43 21.58
N LYS A 21 20.97 -2.89 20.68
CA LYS A 21 20.68 -1.64 19.98
C LYS A 21 19.31 -1.81 19.34
N GLU A 22 18.33 -1.04 19.83
CA GLU A 22 17.06 -0.84 19.13
C GLU A 22 17.40 -0.36 17.71
N ASN A 23 17.09 -1.19 16.71
CA ASN A 23 17.57 -1.04 15.33
C ASN A 23 16.82 0.06 14.56
N PHE A 24 17.06 1.32 14.90
CA PHE A 24 17.09 2.40 13.92
C PHE A 24 18.56 2.74 13.65
N SER A 25 19.36 1.76 13.22
CA SER A 25 20.81 1.96 13.10
C SER A 25 21.19 2.92 11.96
N ALA A 26 20.25 3.23 11.04
CA ALA A 26 20.39 4.24 9.99
C ALA A 26 19.01 4.67 9.44
N PRO A 27 18.18 5.38 10.23
CA PRO A 27 16.89 5.88 9.76
C PRO A 27 17.11 6.87 8.60
N LEU A 28 16.34 6.74 7.54
CA LEU A 28 16.38 7.66 6.41
C LEU A 28 15.07 8.44 6.32
N LEU A 29 15.10 9.59 5.66
CA LEU A 29 13.85 10.19 5.21
C LEU A 29 13.15 9.19 4.28
N PRO A 30 11.81 9.07 4.33
CA PRO A 30 11.07 8.05 3.56
C PRO A 30 11.43 8.00 2.07
N LYS A 31 11.62 9.15 1.44
CA LYS A 31 12.05 9.26 0.04
C LYS A 31 13.43 8.62 -0.17
N ASP A 32 14.41 9.02 0.64
CA ASP A 32 15.79 8.54 0.53
C ASP A 32 15.88 7.04 0.85
N TYR A 33 14.99 6.57 1.73
CA TYR A 33 14.82 5.15 2.02
C TYR A 33 14.40 4.36 0.78
N ILE A 34 13.33 4.76 0.10
CA ILE A 34 12.85 4.11 -1.14
C ILE A 34 13.96 4.11 -2.20
N ILE A 35 14.60 5.25 -2.43
CA ILE A 35 15.69 5.36 -3.41
C ILE A 35 16.86 4.43 -3.07
N LYS A 36 17.25 4.34 -1.80
CA LYS A 36 18.31 3.43 -1.35
C LYS A 36 17.93 1.97 -1.62
N LYS A 37 16.66 1.59 -1.46
CA LYS A 37 16.22 0.21 -1.71
C LYS A 37 16.32 -0.18 -3.18
N PHE A 38 16.06 0.73 -4.11
CA PHE A 38 16.26 0.47 -5.54
C PHE A 38 17.72 0.17 -5.95
N GLN A 39 18.70 0.35 -5.07
CA GLN A 39 20.09 -0.04 -5.34
C GLN A 39 20.24 -1.56 -5.44
N ASN A 40 19.46 -2.32 -4.67
CA ASN A 40 19.54 -3.78 -4.61
C ASN A 40 18.29 -4.48 -5.16
N HIS A 41 17.16 -3.76 -5.18
CA HIS A 41 15.86 -4.27 -5.60
C HIS A 41 15.41 -3.64 -6.91
N ASP A 42 14.68 -4.40 -7.70
CA ASP A 42 14.18 -3.97 -9.01
C ASP A 42 12.69 -3.58 -8.91
N ILE A 43 11.94 -4.26 -8.02
CA ILE A 43 10.56 -3.93 -7.71
C ILE A 43 10.44 -3.61 -6.22
N ILE A 44 9.87 -2.45 -5.92
CA ILE A 44 9.44 -2.11 -4.55
C ILE A 44 7.93 -2.09 -4.51
N LEU A 45 7.35 -2.96 -3.70
CA LEU A 45 5.93 -2.95 -3.37
C LEU A 45 5.72 -1.98 -2.22
N LEU A 46 4.82 -1.03 -2.40
CA LEU A 46 4.44 -0.07 -1.38
C LEU A 46 2.99 -0.32 -0.99
N GLY A 47 2.82 -1.08 0.07
CA GLY A 47 1.53 -1.42 0.64
C GLY A 47 0.95 -0.24 1.40
N GLU A 48 -0.28 0.11 1.02
CA GLU A 48 -1.03 1.22 1.59
C GLU A 48 -2.41 0.77 2.07
N GLU A 49 -3.01 1.62 2.89
CA GLU A 49 -4.38 1.50 3.34
C GLU A 49 -5.17 2.59 2.60
N HIS A 50 -6.06 2.18 1.69
CA HIS A 50 -6.67 3.07 0.71
C HIS A 50 -7.29 4.33 1.34
N GLY A 51 -7.17 5.46 0.65
CA GLY A 51 -7.81 6.70 1.05
C GLY A 51 -7.08 7.50 2.13
N VAL A 52 -5.81 7.21 2.41
CA VAL A 52 -4.94 8.00 3.29
C VAL A 52 -4.21 9.08 2.49
N LYS A 53 -4.62 10.33 2.65
CA LYS A 53 -4.12 11.48 1.88
C LYS A 53 -2.60 11.62 1.89
N GLU A 54 -1.99 11.53 3.07
CA GLU A 54 -0.54 11.73 3.23
C GLU A 54 0.30 10.68 2.48
N ASN A 55 -0.20 9.44 2.36
CA ASN A 55 0.51 8.38 1.65
C ASN A 55 0.57 8.74 0.16
N ILE A 56 -0.54 9.23 -0.39
CA ILE A 56 -0.68 9.56 -1.81
C ILE A 56 0.07 10.85 -2.16
N GLU A 57 -0.05 11.90 -1.35
CA GLU A 57 0.75 13.13 -1.52
C GLU A 57 2.25 12.85 -1.43
N PHE A 58 2.66 11.91 -0.57
CA PHE A 58 4.05 11.48 -0.53
C PHE A 58 4.48 10.84 -1.85
N ILE A 59 3.66 9.97 -2.45
CA ILE A 59 3.96 9.38 -3.76
C ILE A 59 4.10 10.43 -4.85
N GLN A 60 3.17 11.37 -4.93
CA GLN A 60 3.25 12.52 -5.84
C GLN A 60 4.57 13.28 -5.67
N SER A 61 5.00 13.51 -4.42
CA SER A 61 6.20 14.29 -4.12
C SER A 61 7.53 13.62 -4.51
N ILE A 62 7.56 12.28 -4.62
CA ILE A 62 8.81 11.55 -4.87
C ILE A 62 9.08 11.26 -6.35
N ILE A 63 8.13 11.54 -7.26
CA ILE A 63 8.27 11.29 -8.71
C ILE A 63 9.60 11.83 -9.27
N PRO A 64 10.02 13.09 -9.03
CA PRO A 64 11.29 13.59 -9.57
C PRO A 64 12.52 12.86 -9.01
N SER A 65 12.43 12.38 -7.76
CA SER A 65 13.53 11.67 -7.12
C SER A 65 13.64 10.23 -7.60
N LEU A 66 12.52 9.55 -7.87
CA LEU A 66 12.51 8.25 -8.56
C LEU A 66 13.19 8.38 -9.92
N TYR A 67 12.75 9.36 -10.72
CA TYR A 67 13.26 9.61 -12.06
C TYR A 67 14.78 9.85 -12.07
N LYS A 68 15.27 10.74 -11.20
CA LYS A 68 16.70 11.07 -11.10
C LYS A 68 17.58 9.85 -10.79
N ASN A 69 17.00 8.81 -10.20
CA ASN A 69 17.71 7.58 -9.84
C ASN A 69 17.46 6.43 -10.83
N GLY A 70 16.84 6.71 -11.99
CA GLY A 70 16.63 5.72 -13.04
C GLY A 70 15.40 4.83 -12.84
N ILE A 71 14.46 5.23 -11.95
CA ILE A 71 13.17 4.57 -11.79
C ILE A 71 12.14 5.39 -12.55
N TYR A 72 11.64 4.84 -13.66
CA TYR A 72 10.77 5.55 -14.59
C TYR A 72 9.31 5.09 -14.54
N TYR A 73 8.99 4.10 -13.71
CA TYR A 73 7.69 3.46 -13.67
C TYR A 73 7.09 3.49 -12.27
N LEU A 74 5.83 3.92 -12.22
CA LEU A 74 4.93 3.72 -11.09
C LEU A 74 3.84 2.73 -11.54
N GLY A 75 3.82 1.52 -10.99
CA GLY A 75 2.66 0.65 -11.12
C GLY A 75 1.60 1.04 -10.11
N MET A 76 0.35 1.10 -10.53
CA MET A 76 -0.76 1.51 -9.69
C MET A 76 -1.87 0.47 -9.76
N GLU A 77 -2.28 -0.04 -8.60
CA GLU A 77 -3.44 -0.94 -8.51
C GLU A 77 -4.70 -0.29 -9.10
N PHE A 78 -4.85 1.01 -8.89
CA PHE A 78 -6.09 1.79 -9.04
C PHE A 78 -6.35 2.26 -10.47
N GLY A 79 -6.34 1.35 -11.43
CA GLY A 79 -6.65 1.65 -12.81
C GLY A 79 -6.76 0.40 -13.65
N ALA A 80 -7.57 0.49 -14.71
CA ALA A 80 -7.77 -0.57 -15.68
C ALA A 80 -6.70 -0.47 -16.78
N TYR A 81 -6.01 -1.57 -17.07
CA TYR A 81 -4.98 -1.65 -18.12
C TYR A 81 -5.59 -1.46 -19.53
N GLU A 82 -6.89 -1.71 -19.69
CA GLU A 82 -7.65 -1.39 -20.89
C GLU A 82 -7.59 0.11 -21.25
N MET A 83 -7.38 0.99 -20.26
CA MET A 83 -7.24 2.44 -20.45
C MET A 83 -5.78 2.92 -20.48
N GLN A 84 -4.82 2.00 -20.66
CA GLN A 84 -3.39 2.32 -20.56
C GLN A 84 -2.92 3.24 -21.70
N GLU A 85 -3.48 3.10 -22.90
CA GLU A 85 -3.14 3.97 -24.04
C GLU A 85 -3.63 5.39 -23.80
N GLU A 86 -4.87 5.55 -23.34
CA GLU A 86 -5.47 6.83 -22.99
C GLU A 86 -4.70 7.53 -21.87
N LEU A 87 -4.24 6.76 -20.87
CA LEU A 87 -3.37 7.26 -19.81
C LEU A 87 -2.00 7.68 -20.36
N ASP A 88 -1.34 6.84 -21.16
CA ASP A 88 -0.03 7.15 -21.74
C ASP A 88 -0.07 8.44 -22.56
N GLU A 89 -1.10 8.62 -23.38
CA GLU A 89 -1.35 9.86 -24.13
C GLU A 89 -1.55 11.06 -23.22
N LEU A 90 -2.39 10.92 -22.18
CA LEU A 90 -2.68 12.00 -21.23
C LEU A 90 -1.39 12.49 -20.54
N LEU A 91 -0.49 11.58 -20.16
CA LEU A 91 0.73 11.89 -19.42
C LEU A 91 1.80 12.64 -20.23
N VAL A 92 1.65 12.73 -21.55
CA VAL A 92 2.59 13.41 -22.45
C VAL A 92 1.93 14.48 -23.33
N ALA A 93 0.63 14.70 -23.19
CA ALA A 93 -0.11 15.72 -23.93
C ALA A 93 0.43 17.14 -23.67
N ASP A 94 0.26 18.04 -24.64
CA ASP A 94 0.67 19.45 -24.51
C ASP A 94 -0.13 20.17 -23.43
N GLU A 95 -1.41 19.82 -23.27
CA GLU A 95 -2.31 20.33 -22.25
C GLU A 95 -2.90 19.17 -21.44
N TYR A 96 -3.00 19.34 -20.12
CA TYR A 96 -3.61 18.33 -19.25
C TYR A 96 -5.13 18.39 -19.33
N ASP A 97 -5.77 17.23 -19.45
CA ASP A 97 -7.23 17.08 -19.42
C ASP A 97 -7.68 16.43 -18.09
N PRO A 98 -8.20 17.22 -17.13
CA PRO A 98 -8.73 16.68 -15.88
C PRO A 98 -9.95 15.79 -16.07
N GLN A 99 -10.74 15.97 -17.13
CA GLN A 99 -11.91 15.14 -17.40
C GLN A 99 -11.49 13.75 -17.88
N LYS A 100 -10.49 13.66 -18.78
CA LYS A 100 -9.92 12.37 -19.20
C LYS A 100 -9.41 11.55 -18.02
N THR A 101 -8.82 12.20 -17.01
CA THR A 101 -8.41 11.53 -15.76
C THR A 101 -9.59 10.90 -15.03
N LYS A 102 -10.66 11.67 -14.82
CA LYS A 102 -11.87 11.17 -14.15
C LYS A 102 -12.50 10.03 -14.93
N ASP A 103 -12.50 10.12 -16.26
CA ASP A 103 -13.07 9.08 -17.13
C ASP A 103 -12.28 7.76 -17.05
N ILE A 104 -10.94 7.83 -16.99
CA ILE A 104 -10.07 6.66 -16.79
C ILE A 104 -10.34 6.00 -15.43
N PHE A 105 -10.41 6.79 -14.34
CA PHE A 105 -10.71 6.25 -13.00
C PHE A 105 -12.14 5.72 -12.90
N PHE A 106 -13.11 6.41 -13.49
CA PHE A 106 -14.51 5.99 -13.54
C PHE A 106 -14.69 4.67 -14.29
N TYR A 107 -13.96 4.50 -15.41
CA TYR A 107 -13.96 3.24 -16.16
C TYR A 107 -13.50 2.07 -15.30
N TYR A 108 -12.45 2.27 -14.50
CA TYR A 108 -11.92 1.25 -13.59
C TYR A 108 -12.89 0.95 -12.43
N ASN A 109 -13.28 1.97 -11.68
CA ASN A 109 -14.12 1.80 -10.48
C ASN A 109 -14.87 3.10 -10.17
N VAL A 110 -16.20 3.03 -10.23
CA VAL A 110 -17.10 4.17 -10.00
C VAL A 110 -17.06 4.71 -8.57
N GLY A 111 -16.40 4.01 -7.64
CA GLY A 111 -16.15 4.46 -6.27
C GLY A 111 -14.82 5.16 -6.06
N TRP A 112 -13.91 5.17 -7.04
CA TRP A 112 -12.56 5.74 -6.93
C TRP A 112 -12.53 7.25 -7.18
N ALA A 113 -13.43 7.98 -6.53
CA ALA A 113 -13.62 9.42 -6.65
C ALA A 113 -12.60 10.25 -5.83
N PHE A 114 -11.40 9.72 -5.60
CA PHE A 114 -10.41 10.30 -4.69
C PHE A 114 -9.45 11.23 -5.43
N LEU A 115 -9.54 12.53 -5.15
CA LEU A 115 -8.78 13.58 -5.85
C LEU A 115 -7.27 13.33 -5.78
N GLU A 116 -6.73 12.90 -4.64
CA GLU A 116 -5.30 12.70 -4.49
C GLU A 116 -4.76 11.57 -5.39
N TYR A 117 -5.56 10.54 -5.68
CA TYR A 117 -5.15 9.51 -6.65
C TYR A 117 -5.19 10.05 -8.08
N HIS A 118 -6.22 10.85 -8.42
CA HIS A 118 -6.32 11.52 -9.73
C HIS A 118 -5.14 12.47 -9.97
N GLU A 119 -4.73 13.21 -8.94
CA GLU A 119 -3.58 14.12 -8.98
C GLU A 119 -2.24 13.41 -9.20
N ILE A 120 -2.13 12.09 -9.02
CA ILE A 120 -0.92 11.35 -9.44
C ILE A 120 -0.71 11.50 -10.94
N TYR A 121 -1.77 11.41 -11.75
CA TYR A 121 -1.68 11.56 -13.21
C TYR A 121 -1.23 12.97 -13.57
N HIS A 122 -1.85 13.96 -12.95
CA HIS A 122 -1.48 15.37 -13.14
C HIS A 122 -0.02 15.63 -12.76
N LYS A 123 0.46 15.08 -11.64
CA LYS A 123 1.83 15.26 -11.16
C LYS A 123 2.86 14.58 -12.06
N VAL A 124 2.53 13.42 -12.63
CA VAL A 124 3.40 12.78 -13.63
C VAL A 124 3.40 13.57 -14.93
N TRP A 125 2.25 14.05 -15.41
CA TRP A 125 2.17 14.94 -16.57
C TRP A 125 3.01 16.21 -16.35
N GLU A 126 2.81 16.92 -15.23
CA GLU A 126 3.52 18.14 -14.87
C GLU A 126 5.04 17.89 -14.86
N PHE A 127 5.47 16.79 -14.26
CA PHE A 127 6.88 16.39 -14.28
C PHE A 127 7.39 16.10 -15.70
N ASN A 128 6.62 15.38 -16.51
CA ASN A 128 6.98 15.04 -17.89
C ASN A 128 7.12 16.28 -18.80
N GLN A 129 6.41 17.38 -18.52
CA GLN A 129 6.57 18.66 -19.22
C GLN A 129 7.95 19.30 -18.97
N THR A 130 8.60 18.97 -17.86
CA THR A 130 9.97 19.46 -17.57
C THR A 130 11.05 18.72 -18.36
N LEU A 131 10.71 17.58 -18.98
CA LEU A 131 11.66 16.72 -19.69
C LEU A 131 11.69 17.05 -21.19
N SER A 132 12.88 17.09 -21.78
CA SER A 132 13.02 17.21 -23.24
C SER A 132 12.44 15.99 -23.98
N SER A 133 12.19 16.13 -25.28
CA SER A 133 11.66 15.06 -26.13
C SER A 133 12.58 13.84 -26.26
N GLN A 134 13.88 14.00 -25.99
CA GLN A 134 14.87 12.92 -26.04
C GLN A 134 14.96 12.14 -24.72
N GLN A 135 14.44 12.70 -23.63
CA GLN A 135 14.44 12.05 -22.33
C GLN A 135 13.30 11.05 -22.24
N LYS A 136 13.61 9.87 -21.67
CA LYS A 136 12.58 8.89 -21.31
C LYS A 136 11.55 9.57 -20.40
N LYS A 137 10.25 9.40 -20.68
CA LYS A 137 9.18 9.95 -19.83
C LYS A 137 8.94 9.05 -18.61
N PHE A 138 8.47 9.64 -17.51
CA PHE A 138 7.95 8.88 -16.38
C PHE A 138 6.57 8.35 -16.75
N ARG A 139 6.33 7.05 -16.51
CA ARG A 139 5.12 6.35 -16.95
C ARG A 139 4.40 5.74 -15.75
N ILE A 140 3.07 5.81 -15.77
CA ILE A 140 2.22 5.08 -14.82
C ILE A 140 1.68 3.86 -15.53
N ILE A 141 1.71 2.70 -14.88
CA ILE A 141 1.12 1.45 -15.38
C ILE A 141 -0.09 1.09 -14.52
N ASN A 142 -1.26 1.07 -15.13
CA ASN A 142 -2.48 0.52 -14.52
C ASN A 142 -2.34 -1.00 -14.43
N LEU A 143 -2.43 -1.55 -13.21
CA LEU A 143 -2.18 -2.97 -13.00
C LEU A 143 -3.45 -3.82 -13.04
N SER A 144 -4.61 -3.24 -12.72
CA SER A 144 -5.87 -3.97 -12.69
C SER A 144 -6.58 -3.95 -14.04
N TYR A 145 -7.79 -4.48 -14.10
CA TYR A 145 -8.70 -4.40 -15.24
C TYR A 145 -10.10 -3.97 -14.77
N LYS A 146 -11.02 -3.71 -15.69
CA LYS A 146 -12.39 -3.34 -15.33
C LYS A 146 -13.18 -4.54 -14.83
N PHE A 147 -13.69 -4.45 -13.60
CA PHE A 147 -14.58 -5.47 -13.06
C PHE A 147 -16.03 -5.22 -13.50
N HIS A 148 -16.67 -6.27 -14.02
CA HIS A 148 -18.04 -6.20 -14.55
C HIS A 148 -19.09 -6.46 -13.48
N TRP A 149 -19.16 -5.58 -12.47
CA TRP A 149 -20.13 -5.71 -11.37
C TRP A 149 -21.60 -5.72 -11.83
N ASP A 150 -21.89 -5.24 -13.05
CA ASP A 150 -23.21 -5.34 -13.68
C ASP A 150 -23.63 -6.78 -13.99
N LYS A 151 -22.68 -7.73 -13.95
CA LYS A 151 -22.90 -9.16 -14.15
C LYS A 151 -23.10 -9.94 -12.87
N PHE A 152 -22.88 -9.32 -11.71
CA PHE A 152 -22.99 -10.02 -10.45
C PHE A 152 -24.44 -10.45 -10.18
N ASP A 153 -24.61 -11.74 -9.89
CA ASP A 153 -25.91 -12.32 -9.55
C ASP A 153 -25.84 -12.94 -8.14
N MET A 154 -26.67 -12.42 -7.24
CA MET A 154 -26.73 -12.87 -5.85
C MET A 154 -27.23 -14.32 -5.72
N GLU A 155 -28.04 -14.81 -6.65
CA GLU A 155 -28.56 -16.19 -6.65
C GLU A 155 -27.53 -17.19 -7.20
N HIS A 156 -26.63 -16.74 -8.08
CA HIS A 156 -25.62 -17.55 -8.78
C HIS A 156 -24.22 -16.96 -8.58
N GLN A 157 -23.81 -16.75 -7.32
CA GLN A 157 -22.60 -15.99 -6.98
C GLN A 157 -21.34 -16.60 -7.60
N LYS A 158 -21.17 -17.93 -7.52
CA LYS A 158 -19.93 -18.56 -8.00
C LYS A 158 -19.77 -18.40 -9.51
N GLU A 159 -20.83 -18.66 -10.27
CA GLU A 159 -20.83 -18.57 -11.73
C GLU A 159 -20.71 -17.11 -12.20
N SER A 160 -21.40 -16.18 -11.55
CA SER A 160 -21.36 -14.76 -11.94
C SER A 160 -20.02 -14.09 -11.62
N LEU A 161 -19.26 -14.56 -10.63
CA LEU A 161 -17.92 -14.02 -10.33
C LEU A 161 -16.92 -14.22 -11.49
N ASP A 162 -17.04 -15.29 -12.27
CA ASP A 162 -16.21 -15.48 -13.47
C ASP A 162 -16.56 -14.44 -14.55
N GLU A 163 -17.81 -13.97 -14.61
CA GLU A 163 -18.21 -12.88 -15.52
C GLU A 163 -17.78 -11.50 -15.00
N VAL A 164 -17.83 -11.28 -13.68
CA VAL A 164 -17.32 -10.06 -13.04
C VAL A 164 -15.81 -9.93 -13.24
N PHE A 165 -15.08 -11.03 -13.04
CA PHE A 165 -13.63 -11.16 -13.16
C PHE A 165 -13.25 -11.82 -14.49
N ASN A 166 -13.76 -11.23 -15.58
CA ASN A 166 -13.68 -11.76 -16.94
C ASN A 166 -12.26 -11.97 -17.50
N LEU A 167 -11.24 -11.35 -16.92
CA LEU A 167 -9.83 -11.54 -17.29
C LEU A 167 -9.06 -12.47 -16.35
N GLY A 168 -9.78 -13.21 -15.50
CA GLY A 168 -9.22 -14.21 -14.60
C GLY A 168 -8.85 -13.63 -13.22
N GLU A 169 -8.09 -14.41 -12.45
CA GLU A 169 -7.70 -14.02 -11.09
C GLU A 169 -6.91 -12.71 -11.10
N ILE A 170 -7.35 -11.77 -10.25
CA ILE A 170 -6.95 -10.36 -10.25
C ILE A 170 -5.43 -10.20 -10.11
N ASP A 171 -4.81 -10.87 -9.14
CA ASP A 171 -3.38 -10.71 -8.88
C ASP A 171 -2.50 -11.51 -9.83
N SER A 172 -3.02 -12.60 -10.42
CA SER A 172 -2.41 -13.25 -11.58
C SER A 172 -2.30 -12.26 -12.74
N PHE A 173 -3.42 -11.62 -13.13
CA PHE A 173 -3.43 -10.62 -14.19
C PHE A 173 -2.46 -9.46 -13.89
N ARG A 174 -2.52 -8.88 -12.69
CA ARG A 174 -1.61 -7.80 -12.28
C ARG A 174 -0.14 -8.23 -12.38
N SER A 175 0.18 -9.47 -12.00
CA SER A 175 1.55 -9.99 -12.10
C SER A 175 2.02 -10.15 -13.55
N GLU A 176 1.13 -10.55 -14.46
CA GLU A 176 1.41 -10.63 -15.90
C GLU A 176 1.66 -9.25 -16.51
N ILE A 177 0.90 -8.23 -16.09
CA ILE A 177 1.14 -6.84 -16.51
C ILE A 177 2.51 -6.35 -16.02
N VAL A 178 2.84 -6.57 -14.74
CA VAL A 178 4.17 -6.21 -14.20
C VAL A 178 5.28 -6.95 -14.95
N GLN A 179 5.08 -8.24 -15.25
CA GLN A 179 6.05 -9.02 -16.02
C GLN A 179 6.30 -8.40 -17.39
N LYS A 180 5.23 -8.18 -18.16
CA LYS A 180 5.28 -7.63 -19.53
C LYS A 180 5.84 -6.21 -19.58
N GLU A 181 5.38 -5.33 -18.69
CA GLU A 181 5.68 -3.90 -18.78
C GLU A 181 6.99 -3.51 -18.09
N ILE A 182 7.42 -4.28 -17.09
CA ILE A 182 8.58 -3.94 -16.25
C ILE A 182 9.67 -5.00 -16.36
N ILE A 183 9.37 -6.26 -16.03
CA ILE A 183 10.38 -7.31 -15.86
C ILE A 183 11.04 -7.68 -17.19
N ASP A 184 10.24 -7.97 -18.22
CA ASP A 184 10.72 -8.37 -19.55
C ASP A 184 11.51 -7.23 -20.22
N LYS A 185 11.17 -5.99 -19.88
CA LYS A 185 11.87 -4.77 -20.33
C LYS A 185 13.11 -4.45 -19.48
N LYS A 186 13.38 -5.22 -18.42
CA LYS A 186 14.49 -5.04 -17.46
C LYS A 186 14.46 -3.67 -16.79
N GLU A 187 13.26 -3.18 -16.52
CA GLU A 187 13.02 -1.90 -15.85
C GLU A 187 12.84 -2.08 -14.35
N LYS A 188 12.83 -0.96 -13.63
CA LYS A 188 12.51 -0.90 -12.20
C LYS A 188 11.22 -0.15 -11.97
N ALA A 189 10.43 -0.57 -10.98
CA ALA A 189 9.16 0.07 -10.67
C ALA A 189 8.91 0.17 -9.16
N LEU A 190 8.30 1.29 -8.77
CA LEU A 190 7.58 1.39 -7.51
C LEU A 190 6.13 0.97 -7.78
N LEU A 191 5.59 0.02 -7.02
CA LEU A 191 4.21 -0.44 -7.17
C LEU A 191 3.39 0.04 -5.97
N LEU A 192 2.43 0.93 -6.20
CA LEU A 192 1.49 1.42 -5.20
C LEU A 192 0.26 0.52 -5.21
N VAL A 193 0.08 -0.26 -4.14
CA VAL A 193 -0.97 -1.26 -4.03
C VAL A 193 -1.51 -1.33 -2.60
N GLY A 194 -2.73 -1.81 -2.45
CA GLY A 194 -3.33 -2.18 -1.18
C GLY A 194 -2.47 -3.20 -0.46
N THR A 195 -2.44 -3.09 0.86
CA THR A 195 -1.52 -3.89 1.70
C THR A 195 -1.52 -5.40 1.43
N PRO A 196 -2.67 -6.08 1.25
CA PRO A 196 -2.67 -7.50 0.91
C PRO A 196 -1.87 -7.81 -0.36
N HIS A 197 -2.03 -6.99 -1.40
CA HIS A 197 -1.33 -7.12 -2.68
C HIS A 197 0.19 -6.87 -2.58
N ALA A 198 0.65 -6.21 -1.53
CA ALA A 198 2.07 -5.97 -1.29
C ALA A 198 2.78 -7.14 -0.57
N PHE A 199 2.06 -8.12 -0.02
CA PHE A 199 2.66 -9.24 0.68
C PHE A 199 3.50 -10.09 -0.28
N SER A 200 4.81 -10.10 -0.08
CA SER A 200 5.76 -10.88 -0.88
C SER A 200 6.09 -12.23 -0.26
N LYS A 201 6.28 -12.25 1.06
CA LYS A 201 6.66 -13.45 1.83
C LYS A 201 5.56 -13.93 2.76
N PHE A 202 4.65 -13.05 3.16
CA PHE A 202 3.55 -13.40 4.03
C PHE A 202 2.49 -14.17 3.22
N THR A 203 2.14 -15.36 3.69
CA THR A 203 1.02 -16.18 3.22
C THR A 203 0.45 -16.94 4.41
N HIS A 204 -0.82 -17.36 4.32
CA HIS A 204 -1.31 -18.40 5.22
C HIS A 204 -0.82 -19.78 4.77
N ASP A 205 -0.51 -20.64 5.73
CA ASP A 205 -0.20 -22.05 5.47
C ASP A 205 -1.47 -22.75 4.94
N VAL A 206 -1.54 -22.96 3.62
CA VAL A 206 -2.67 -23.62 2.95
C VAL A 206 -2.97 -25.04 3.46
N GLN A 207 -2.00 -25.67 4.14
CA GLN A 207 -2.17 -27.01 4.72
C GLN A 207 -2.79 -26.96 6.13
N LYS A 208 -2.84 -25.79 6.74
CA LYS A 208 -3.46 -25.57 8.05
C LYS A 208 -4.80 -24.87 7.86
N PRO A 209 -5.93 -25.57 8.05
CA PRO A 209 -7.22 -24.95 7.93
C PRO A 209 -7.34 -23.82 8.97
N ILE A 210 -7.71 -22.64 8.48
CA ILE A 210 -8.12 -21.54 9.34
C ILE A 210 -9.34 -22.00 10.13
N LYS A 211 -9.19 -22.11 11.46
CA LYS A 211 -10.23 -22.67 12.34
C LYS A 211 -11.34 -21.67 12.67
N ASP A 212 -11.03 -20.38 12.66
CA ASP A 212 -11.99 -19.31 12.92
C ASP A 212 -12.53 -18.78 11.59
N PRO A 213 -13.84 -18.87 11.31
CA PRO A 213 -14.42 -18.35 10.08
C PRO A 213 -14.26 -16.83 9.91
N ASN A 214 -13.93 -16.10 10.99
CA ASN A 214 -13.67 -14.66 10.98
C ASN A 214 -12.20 -14.32 10.72
N CYS A 215 -11.38 -15.29 10.31
CA CYS A 215 -10.01 -15.04 9.93
C CYS A 215 -9.91 -14.75 8.43
N PRO A 216 -9.36 -13.59 8.03
CA PRO A 216 -9.20 -13.28 6.62
C PRO A 216 -8.16 -14.22 6.02
N PHE A 217 -8.53 -14.94 4.97
CA PHE A 217 -7.59 -15.77 4.24
C PHE A 217 -6.74 -14.88 3.34
N VAL A 218 -5.47 -14.69 3.73
CA VAL A 218 -4.42 -14.17 2.82
C VAL A 218 -4.01 -15.30 1.89
N ASP A 219 -4.45 -15.18 0.64
CA ASP A 219 -4.08 -16.05 -0.48
C ASP A 219 -2.73 -15.63 -1.09
N ILE A 220 -2.37 -16.21 -2.23
CA ILE A 220 -1.25 -15.83 -3.06
C ILE A 220 -1.61 -14.54 -3.83
N TYR A 221 -1.12 -13.41 -3.33
CA TYR A 221 -1.35 -12.10 -3.93
C TYR A 221 -0.22 -11.69 -4.90
N LEU A 222 -0.35 -10.48 -5.48
CA LEU A 222 0.61 -9.92 -6.45
C LEU A 222 2.04 -10.00 -5.94
N GLY A 223 2.28 -9.56 -4.70
CA GLY A 223 3.61 -9.55 -4.12
C GLY A 223 4.25 -10.94 -4.05
N ASN A 224 3.48 -11.97 -3.69
CA ASN A 224 3.95 -13.35 -3.61
C ASN A 224 4.36 -13.85 -4.99
N ARG A 225 3.52 -13.61 -6.00
CA ARG A 225 3.78 -13.98 -7.40
C ARG A 225 5.06 -13.33 -7.93
N LEU A 226 5.25 -12.04 -7.65
CA LEU A 226 6.47 -11.33 -8.05
C LEU A 226 7.70 -11.85 -7.30
N TYR A 227 7.57 -12.18 -6.01
CA TYR A 227 8.66 -12.77 -5.24
C TYR A 227 9.05 -14.15 -5.78
N ASP A 228 8.09 -14.97 -6.21
CA ASP A 228 8.38 -16.25 -6.86
C ASP A 228 9.14 -16.08 -8.18
N MET A 229 8.86 -15.01 -8.94
CA MET A 229 9.53 -14.71 -10.22
C MET A 229 10.96 -14.15 -10.03
N LEU A 230 11.17 -13.31 -9.00
CA LEU A 230 12.35 -12.44 -8.90
C LEU A 230 13.16 -12.60 -7.61
N GLY A 231 12.64 -13.34 -6.64
CA GLY A 231 13.22 -13.52 -5.31
C GLY A 231 13.50 -12.19 -4.61
N ASP A 232 14.69 -12.05 -4.06
CA ASP A 232 15.12 -10.87 -3.29
C ASP A 232 15.25 -9.57 -4.11
N LYS A 233 14.93 -9.59 -5.42
CA LYS A 233 14.75 -8.37 -6.21
C LYS A 233 13.42 -7.67 -5.95
N VAL A 234 12.49 -8.31 -5.25
CA VAL A 234 11.25 -7.72 -4.73
C VAL A 234 11.45 -7.32 -3.28
N PHE A 235 10.98 -6.13 -2.90
CA PHE A 235 11.05 -5.61 -1.53
C PHE A 235 9.73 -4.98 -1.12
N THR A 236 9.16 -5.44 0.00
CA THR A 236 7.87 -4.94 0.51
C THR A 236 8.06 -3.88 1.56
N ILE A 237 7.53 -2.69 1.31
CA ILE A 237 7.43 -1.57 2.26
C ILE A 237 5.97 -1.34 2.59
N LEU A 238 5.61 -1.23 3.87
CA LEU A 238 4.29 -0.75 4.27
C LEU A 238 4.35 0.69 4.77
N PHE A 239 3.34 1.48 4.42
CA PHE A 239 3.07 2.72 5.13
C PHE A 239 2.56 2.44 6.55
N HIS A 240 2.75 3.42 7.42
CA HIS A 240 2.13 3.41 8.73
C HIS A 240 0.62 3.53 8.60
N GLN A 241 -0.08 2.50 9.06
CA GLN A 241 -1.51 2.32 8.93
C GLN A 241 -2.02 1.43 10.08
N ALA A 242 -3.33 1.39 10.27
CA ALA A 242 -3.90 0.44 11.21
C ALA A 242 -3.91 -0.97 10.59
N PHE A 243 -3.75 -1.99 11.43
CA PHE A 243 -4.05 -3.36 11.02
C PHE A 243 -5.44 -3.74 11.52
N TYR A 244 -6.16 -4.59 10.79
CA TYR A 244 -7.41 -5.14 11.27
C TYR A 244 -7.14 -6.02 12.49
N GLY A 245 -7.53 -5.59 13.68
CA GLY A 245 -7.43 -6.38 14.90
C GLY A 245 -8.64 -7.27 15.11
N TYR A 246 -8.51 -8.22 16.03
CA TYR A 246 -9.57 -9.16 16.40
C TYR A 246 -9.93 -8.98 17.88
N LYS A 247 -11.13 -8.50 18.21
CA LYS A 247 -11.66 -8.46 19.59
C LYS A 247 -13.18 -8.59 19.62
N ASP A 248 -13.67 -9.43 20.53
CA ASP A 248 -15.08 -9.50 20.96
C ASP A 248 -16.10 -9.62 19.81
N ASN A 249 -15.93 -10.61 18.93
CA ASN A 249 -16.82 -10.93 17.80
C ASN A 249 -16.83 -9.90 16.65
N GLY A 250 -15.74 -9.15 16.44
CA GLY A 250 -15.60 -8.29 15.26
C GLY A 250 -14.19 -7.77 15.01
N TYR A 251 -13.99 -7.23 13.81
CA TYR A 251 -12.76 -6.55 13.43
C TYR A 251 -12.71 -5.15 14.06
N LYS A 252 -11.68 -4.87 14.86
CA LYS A 252 -11.38 -3.53 15.37
C LYS A 252 -9.98 -3.15 14.95
N SER A 253 -9.79 -1.94 14.44
CA SER A 253 -8.46 -1.43 14.13
C SER A 253 -7.50 -1.61 15.30
N SER A 254 -6.28 -2.03 14.99
CA SER A 254 -5.17 -2.24 15.91
C SER A 254 -3.96 -1.48 15.42
N THR A 255 -3.20 -0.89 16.34
CA THR A 255 -1.92 -0.27 15.98
C THR A 255 -0.86 -1.37 15.78
N PRO A 256 -0.02 -1.29 14.73
CA PRO A 256 1.00 -2.31 14.47
C PRO A 256 1.88 -2.59 15.69
N ALA A 257 2.07 -3.88 16.00
CA ALA A 257 2.80 -4.35 17.17
C ALA A 257 2.35 -3.73 18.50
N ASP A 258 1.04 -3.58 18.69
CA ASP A 258 0.40 -2.99 19.86
C ASP A 258 0.94 -1.59 20.21
N GLY A 259 1.37 -0.83 19.21
CA GLY A 259 1.86 0.54 19.38
C GLY A 259 3.32 0.62 19.81
N LYS A 260 3.99 -0.50 20.10
CA LYS A 260 5.42 -0.51 20.47
C LYS A 260 6.29 0.11 19.41
N LEU A 261 5.96 -0.11 18.12
CA LEU A 261 6.69 0.50 17.01
C LEU A 261 6.60 2.03 17.07
N VAL A 262 5.39 2.57 17.30
CA VAL A 262 5.14 4.01 17.38
C VAL A 262 5.82 4.61 18.61
N GLU A 263 5.77 3.93 19.77
CA GLU A 263 6.50 4.37 20.96
C GLU A 263 8.00 4.49 20.71
N MET A 264 8.59 3.52 20.01
CA MET A 264 10.02 3.52 19.68
C MET A 264 10.40 4.71 18.78
N ILE A 265 9.53 5.07 17.81
CA ILE A 265 9.72 6.24 16.93
C ILE A 265 9.61 7.55 17.75
N GLN A 266 8.56 7.66 18.57
CA GLN A 266 8.28 8.86 19.38
C GLN A 266 9.35 9.13 20.43
N LYS A 267 9.85 8.10 21.14
CA LYS A 267 10.93 8.21 22.14
C LYS A 267 12.22 8.80 21.57
N ARG A 268 12.41 8.74 20.24
CA ARG A 268 13.58 9.27 19.55
C ARG A 268 13.34 10.63 18.90
N HIS A 269 12.13 11.19 19.04
CA HIS A 269 11.72 12.43 18.36
C HIS A 269 11.96 12.39 16.85
N ILE A 270 11.79 11.21 16.26
CA ILE A 270 11.92 11.02 14.82
C ILE A 270 10.58 11.42 14.20
N GLY A 271 10.62 12.40 13.28
CA GLY A 271 9.44 12.79 12.49
C GLY A 271 9.14 11.75 11.41
N LYS A 272 9.31 12.13 10.14
CA LYS A 272 9.14 11.22 9.00
C LYS A 272 10.35 10.29 8.87
N ILE A 273 10.12 8.99 8.74
CA ILE A 273 11.19 7.99 8.68
C ILE A 273 10.82 6.78 7.81
N GLY A 274 11.78 6.31 7.00
CA GLY A 274 11.79 4.97 6.41
C GLY A 274 12.91 4.10 6.98
N PHE A 275 12.63 2.82 7.24
CA PHE A 275 13.58 1.88 7.84
C PHE A 275 13.26 0.41 7.52
N ASP A 276 14.28 -0.45 7.64
CA ASP A 276 14.16 -1.90 7.49
C ASP A 276 13.49 -2.52 8.72
N VAL A 277 12.54 -3.43 8.50
CA VAL A 277 11.87 -4.20 9.55
C VAL A 277 12.75 -5.40 9.94
N SER A 278 13.75 -5.14 10.78
CA SER A 278 14.76 -6.14 11.17
C SER A 278 15.13 -6.06 12.65
N GLY A 279 15.92 -7.03 13.14
CA GLY A 279 16.43 -7.03 14.52
C GLY A 279 15.32 -6.95 15.57
N VAL A 280 15.37 -5.94 16.44
CA VAL A 280 14.35 -5.74 17.50
C VAL A 280 12.98 -5.43 16.89
N ILE A 281 12.93 -4.52 15.91
CA ILE A 281 11.67 -4.11 15.25
C ILE A 281 11.04 -5.30 14.53
N GLY A 282 11.84 -6.02 13.74
CA GLY A 282 11.36 -7.18 13.01
C GLY A 282 10.91 -8.35 13.89
N ASN A 283 11.30 -8.39 15.17
CA ASN A 283 10.86 -9.40 16.14
C ASN A 283 9.65 -8.98 16.97
N LEU A 284 9.11 -7.78 16.75
CA LEU A 284 7.86 -7.40 17.39
C LEU A 284 6.73 -8.35 16.93
N PRO A 285 5.96 -8.92 17.87
CA PRO A 285 4.84 -9.80 17.52
C PRO A 285 3.73 -8.98 16.86
N ASP A 286 3.03 -9.61 15.92
CA ASP A 286 1.77 -9.11 15.41
C ASP A 286 0.61 -9.77 16.15
N HIS A 287 -0.35 -8.97 16.60
CA HIS A 287 -1.59 -9.44 17.22
C HIS A 287 -2.82 -8.92 16.47
N SER A 288 -2.63 -8.50 15.22
CA SER A 288 -3.75 -8.20 14.32
C SER A 288 -4.43 -9.50 13.89
N SER A 289 -5.40 -9.42 12.99
CA SER A 289 -6.02 -10.58 12.36
C SER A 289 -4.96 -11.48 11.70
N LEU A 290 -3.89 -10.92 11.15
CA LEU A 290 -2.80 -11.71 10.56
C LEU A 290 -2.11 -12.62 11.60
N GLY A 291 -1.72 -12.08 12.76
CA GLY A 291 -1.11 -12.85 13.84
C GLY A 291 -2.09 -13.63 14.73
N PHE A 292 -3.37 -13.28 14.74
CA PHE A 292 -4.41 -14.09 15.39
C PHE A 292 -4.70 -15.36 14.58
N CYS A 293 -4.75 -15.23 13.26
CA CYS A 293 -5.10 -16.31 12.34
C CYS A 293 -3.92 -17.25 12.03
N GLN A 294 -2.70 -16.84 12.38
CA GLN A 294 -1.50 -17.66 12.27
C GLN A 294 -0.58 -17.43 13.47
N GLU A 295 -0.19 -18.52 14.15
CA GLU A 295 0.62 -18.42 15.37
C GLU A 295 2.02 -17.82 15.12
N ASN A 296 2.48 -16.98 16.05
CA ASN A 296 3.84 -16.42 16.13
C ASN A 296 4.25 -15.53 14.95
N VAL A 297 3.30 -14.90 14.26
CA VAL A 297 3.60 -13.88 13.23
C VAL A 297 4.32 -12.69 13.87
N LYS A 298 5.38 -12.22 13.20
CA LYS A 298 6.14 -11.03 13.56
C LYS A 298 6.08 -10.01 12.42
N LEU A 299 6.41 -8.75 12.73
CA LEU A 299 6.41 -7.70 11.71
C LEU A 299 7.28 -8.00 10.49
N ARG A 300 8.44 -8.65 10.68
CA ARG A 300 9.34 -9.03 9.56
C ARG A 300 8.75 -10.08 8.63
N ASP A 301 7.75 -10.83 9.09
CA ASP A 301 7.10 -11.86 8.30
C ASP A 301 6.06 -11.21 7.36
N ILE A 302 5.58 -10.00 7.73
CA ILE A 302 4.59 -9.21 6.98
C ILE A 302 5.26 -8.31 5.93
N CYS A 303 6.38 -7.66 6.26
CA CYS A 303 7.06 -6.72 5.37
C CYS A 303 8.57 -6.59 5.65
N ASP A 304 9.33 -6.15 4.64
CA ASP A 304 10.78 -5.94 4.75
C ASP A 304 11.14 -4.53 5.23
N GLY A 305 10.28 -3.55 4.95
CA GLY A 305 10.48 -2.14 5.24
C GLY A 305 9.22 -1.45 5.72
N TYR A 306 9.40 -0.30 6.35
CA TYR A 306 8.31 0.49 6.90
C TYR A 306 8.54 1.98 6.69
N ILE A 307 7.48 2.72 6.37
CA ILE A 307 7.48 4.17 6.26
C ILE A 307 6.47 4.76 7.24
N TYR A 308 6.96 5.60 8.14
CA TYR A 308 6.14 6.40 9.04
C TYR A 308 6.16 7.86 8.61
N LEU A 309 5.01 8.39 8.21
CA LEU A 309 4.85 9.79 7.82
C LEU A 309 4.30 10.65 8.97
N LYS A 310 3.27 10.15 9.66
CA LYS A 310 2.57 10.80 10.77
C LYS A 310 1.95 9.75 11.70
N PRO A 311 1.61 10.09 12.95
CA PRO A 311 0.75 9.25 13.78
C PRO A 311 -0.62 9.00 13.12
N LEU A 312 -1.24 7.84 13.36
CA LEU A 312 -2.53 7.47 12.77
C LEU A 312 -3.61 8.54 12.98
N LYS A 313 -3.70 9.11 14.18
CA LYS A 313 -4.68 10.16 14.53
C LYS A 313 -4.45 11.51 13.83
N GLU A 314 -3.30 11.69 13.17
CA GLU A 314 -2.92 12.90 12.43
C GLU A 314 -2.92 12.67 10.91
N LEU A 315 -3.32 11.46 10.47
CA LEU A 315 -3.59 11.18 9.07
C LEU A 315 -4.94 11.78 8.67
N SER A 316 -5.07 12.06 7.38
CA SER A 316 -6.27 12.67 6.80
C SER A 316 -6.84 11.77 5.72
N ALA A 317 -8.16 11.79 5.57
CA ALA A 317 -8.84 11.11 4.47
C ALA A 317 -8.53 11.82 3.14
N CYS A 318 -8.48 11.06 2.05
CA CYS A 318 -8.49 11.63 0.71
C CYS A 318 -9.77 12.47 0.49
N THR A 319 -9.63 13.50 -0.34
CA THR A 319 -10.71 14.38 -0.74
C THR A 319 -11.56 13.70 -1.80
N ILE A 320 -12.88 13.74 -1.65
CA ILE A 320 -13.80 13.26 -2.69
C ILE A 320 -13.97 14.36 -3.75
N ASP A 321 -13.66 14.05 -5.01
CA ASP A 321 -13.94 14.94 -6.14
C ASP A 321 -15.45 14.92 -6.44
N ALA A 322 -16.15 15.96 -5.99
CA ALA A 322 -17.58 16.11 -6.22
C ALA A 322 -17.96 16.16 -7.73
N SER A 323 -17.00 16.50 -8.59
CA SER A 323 -17.22 16.58 -10.04
C SER A 323 -16.98 15.26 -10.78
N PHE A 324 -16.55 14.20 -10.09
CA PHE A 324 -16.27 12.87 -10.66
C PHE A 324 -17.47 12.26 -11.41
N TYR A 325 -18.69 12.58 -10.95
CA TYR A 325 -19.94 12.11 -11.53
C TYR A 325 -20.62 13.13 -12.45
N SER A 326 -19.96 14.24 -12.79
CA SER A 326 -20.56 15.30 -13.61
C SER A 326 -20.99 14.75 -14.97
N GLY A 327 -22.25 14.95 -15.33
CA GLY A 327 -22.79 14.51 -16.62
C GLY A 327 -23.10 13.01 -16.69
N ARG A 328 -23.02 12.26 -15.58
CA ARG A 328 -23.30 10.84 -15.51
C ARG A 328 -24.63 10.55 -14.82
N ASP A 329 -25.44 9.68 -15.41
CA ASP A 329 -26.69 9.24 -14.78
C ASP A 329 -26.40 8.17 -13.71
N TYR A 330 -26.90 8.41 -12.49
CA TYR A 330 -26.66 7.51 -11.38
C TYR A 330 -27.22 6.11 -11.62
N LYS A 331 -28.43 5.98 -12.19
CA LYS A 331 -29.12 4.69 -12.31
C LYS A 331 -28.56 3.83 -13.42
N THR A 332 -28.09 4.43 -14.51
CA THR A 332 -27.60 3.68 -15.68
C THR A 332 -26.08 3.59 -15.78
N GLU A 333 -25.34 4.53 -15.20
CA GLU A 333 -23.87 4.58 -15.37
C GLU A 333 -23.09 4.33 -14.08
N VAL A 334 -23.69 4.57 -12.90
CA VAL A 334 -22.99 4.39 -11.60
C VAL A 334 -23.48 3.15 -10.88
N TYR A 335 -24.78 3.09 -10.58
CA TYR A 335 -25.40 2.05 -9.77
C TYR A 335 -25.09 0.61 -10.22
N PRO A 336 -25.14 0.26 -11.53
CA PRO A 336 -24.85 -1.10 -11.98
C PRO A 336 -23.40 -1.53 -11.76
N PHE A 337 -22.49 -0.58 -11.58
CA PHE A 337 -21.06 -0.82 -11.48
C PHE A 337 -20.51 -0.62 -10.06
N ILE A 338 -21.37 -0.44 -9.06
CA ILE A 338 -20.96 -0.34 -7.66
C ILE A 338 -20.35 -1.68 -7.24
N PRO A 339 -19.08 -1.69 -6.77
CA PRO A 339 -18.43 -2.93 -6.35
C PRO A 339 -19.10 -3.61 -5.17
N ASP A 340 -19.02 -4.94 -5.14
CA ASP A 340 -19.40 -5.77 -4.00
C ASP A 340 -20.81 -5.47 -3.42
N PRO A 341 -21.87 -5.64 -4.24
CA PRO A 341 -23.24 -5.39 -3.81
C PRO A 341 -23.76 -6.41 -2.78
N ASN A 342 -22.95 -7.39 -2.38
CA ASN A 342 -23.34 -8.48 -1.46
C ASN A 342 -23.11 -8.08 0.00
N TRP A 343 -22.04 -7.34 0.30
CA TRP A 343 -21.71 -6.96 1.68
C TRP A 343 -22.46 -5.73 2.18
N ASN A 344 -22.97 -4.90 1.26
CA ASN A 344 -23.77 -3.72 1.58
C ASN A 344 -24.93 -3.58 0.60
N THR A 345 -26.13 -3.23 1.10
CA THR A 345 -27.23 -2.83 0.21
C THR A 345 -26.76 -1.66 -0.65
N PRO A 346 -26.77 -1.79 -1.99
CA PRO A 346 -26.33 -0.71 -2.86
C PRO A 346 -27.16 0.55 -2.62
N PRO A 347 -26.52 1.73 -2.51
CA PRO A 347 -27.22 2.99 -2.25
C PRO A 347 -28.22 3.30 -3.38
N GLU A 348 -29.40 3.81 -3.04
CA GLU A 348 -30.45 4.09 -4.04
C GLU A 348 -30.22 5.42 -4.75
N THR A 349 -29.42 6.30 -4.17
CA THR A 349 -29.11 7.63 -4.72
C THR A 349 -27.61 7.92 -4.74
N LEU A 350 -27.19 8.81 -5.64
CA LEU A 350 -25.80 9.29 -5.69
C LEU A 350 -25.36 9.91 -4.35
N LYS A 351 -26.28 10.57 -3.64
CA LYS A 351 -25.99 11.17 -2.33
C LYS A 351 -25.62 10.11 -1.29
N GLU A 352 -26.37 9.02 -1.23
CA GLU A 352 -26.06 7.89 -0.34
C GLU A 352 -24.75 7.22 -0.73
N TYR A 353 -24.49 7.08 -2.04
CA TYR A 353 -23.23 6.52 -2.50
C TYR A 353 -22.03 7.37 -2.12
N LEU A 354 -22.12 8.69 -2.30
CA LEU A 354 -21.10 9.63 -1.83
C LEU A 354 -20.88 9.56 -0.32
N GLN A 355 -21.94 9.32 0.47
CA GLN A 355 -21.82 9.11 1.91
C GLN A 355 -21.07 7.81 2.23
N ASN A 356 -21.33 6.72 1.50
CA ASN A 356 -20.60 5.46 1.66
C ASN A 356 -19.11 5.63 1.33
N ILE A 357 -18.79 6.34 0.25
CA ILE A 357 -17.40 6.64 -0.14
C ILE A 357 -16.71 7.51 0.95
N HIS A 358 -17.41 8.51 1.48
CA HIS A 358 -16.91 9.35 2.56
C HIS A 358 -16.64 8.52 3.83
N ASP A 359 -17.55 7.63 4.17
CA ASP A 359 -17.41 6.78 5.35
C ASP A 359 -16.28 5.77 5.20
N TYR A 360 -16.09 5.23 3.99
CA TYR A 360 -14.99 4.33 3.65
C TYR A 360 -13.62 4.95 3.88
N VAL A 361 -13.41 6.24 3.52
CA VAL A 361 -12.11 6.91 3.71
C VAL A 361 -11.96 7.61 5.07
N SER A 362 -13.04 7.73 5.85
CA SER A 362 -13.03 8.49 7.11
C SER A 362 -12.03 7.91 8.13
N ILE A 363 -10.92 8.62 8.31
CA ILE A 363 -9.87 8.26 9.28
C ILE A 363 -10.43 8.23 10.71
N GLU A 364 -11.32 9.15 11.06
CA GLU A 364 -11.99 9.15 12.37
C GLU A 364 -12.80 7.87 12.59
N LYS A 365 -13.56 7.41 11.58
CA LYS A 365 -14.34 6.17 11.70
C LYS A 365 -13.44 4.94 11.76
N ARG A 366 -12.41 4.89 10.91
CA ARG A 366 -11.50 3.73 10.79
C ARG A 366 -10.59 3.60 11.99
N TYR A 367 -10.06 4.70 12.51
CA TYR A 367 -9.07 4.69 13.58
C TYR A 367 -9.60 5.23 14.92
N GLY A 368 -10.88 5.61 15.03
CA GLY A 368 -11.43 6.23 16.24
C GLY A 368 -11.42 5.34 17.49
N GLY A 369 -11.12 4.05 17.34
CA GLY A 369 -10.89 3.11 18.46
C GLY A 369 -9.43 2.94 18.89
N LEU A 370 -8.50 3.70 18.31
CA LEU A 370 -7.04 3.57 18.50
C LEU A 370 -6.42 4.65 19.40
#